data_AF-A0A972JC88-F1
#
_entry.id   AF-A0A972JC88-F1
#
_cell.length_a   1.000
_cell.length_b   1.000
_cell.length_c   1.000
_cell.angle_alpha   90.00
_cell.angle_beta   90.00
_cell.angle_gamma   90.00
#
_symmetry.space_group_name_H-M   'P 1'
#
loop_
_entity.id
_entity.type
_entity.pdbx_description
1 polymer ?
#
loop_
_entity_poly.entity_id
_entity_poly.type
_entity_poly.pdbx_seq_one_letter_code
_entity_poly.pdbx_strand_id
1 'polypeptide(L)'
;MPNVLGFSLGGYALLVAIGDESFRSLISGEDEDGEPSPYMEVNAAFVHFILMQLASVICALFSSAYYFKLDPNGRVAGVINDLCIPLDKLVLVGNFLGYSVFIYALLTAIAATLAILRVSSWYDLMHTDRIKKEKQRSNQVSKDASR
;
A
#
# COMPACT_ATOMS: atom_id res chain seq x y z
N MET A 1 -4.62 -14.48 -10.76
CA MET A 1 -4.54 -14.20 -9.30
C MET A 1 -5.51 -13.08 -8.95
N PRO A 2 -6.79 -13.37 -8.73
CA PRO A 2 -7.76 -12.36 -8.32
C PRO A 2 -7.78 -12.28 -6.78
N ASN A 3 -6.77 -11.72 -6.09
CA ASN A 3 -6.82 -11.76 -4.61
C ASN A 3 -5.92 -10.85 -3.75
N VAL A 4 -5.36 -9.75 -4.26
CA VAL A 4 -4.65 -8.80 -3.36
C VAL A 4 -5.18 -7.39 -3.57
N LEU A 5 -5.39 -6.96 -4.82
CA LEU A 5 -5.99 -5.66 -5.14
C LEU A 5 -7.33 -5.40 -4.42
N GLY A 6 -8.25 -6.38 -4.40
CA GLY A 6 -9.54 -6.25 -3.72
C GLY A 6 -9.41 -6.16 -2.19
N PHE A 7 -8.41 -6.84 -1.61
CA PHE A 7 -8.13 -6.79 -0.18
C PHE A 7 -7.43 -5.47 0.21
N SER A 8 -6.52 -4.97 -0.63
CA SER A 8 -5.85 -3.67 -0.47
C SER A 8 -6.83 -2.50 -0.59
N LEU A 9 -7.72 -2.54 -1.59
CA LEU A 9 -8.73 -1.51 -1.81
C LEU A 9 -9.82 -1.57 -0.72
N GLY A 10 -10.20 -2.78 -0.29
CA GLY A 10 -11.09 -2.98 0.86
C GLY A 10 -10.47 -2.51 2.18
N GLY A 11 -9.17 -2.76 2.40
CA GLY A 11 -8.42 -2.25 3.55
C GLY A 11 -8.26 -0.73 3.56
N TYR A 12 -8.00 -0.12 2.40
CA TYR A 12 -7.99 1.34 2.25
C TYR A 12 -9.38 1.95 2.51
N ALA A 13 -10.43 1.36 1.94
CA ALA A 13 -11.80 1.78 2.19
C ALA A 13 -12.19 1.64 3.67
N LEU A 14 -11.78 0.56 4.34
CA LEU A 14 -11.97 0.37 5.78
C LEU A 14 -11.22 1.44 6.59
N LEU A 15 -9.98 1.76 6.22
CA LEU A 15 -9.17 2.77 6.90
C LEU A 15 -9.75 4.19 6.75
N VAL A 16 -10.27 4.51 5.56
CA VAL A 16 -10.99 5.76 5.30
C VAL A 16 -12.34 5.79 6.04
N ALA A 17 -12.99 4.62 6.22
CA ALA A 17 -14.28 4.50 6.89
C ALA A 17 -14.20 4.49 8.43
N ILE A 18 -13.08 4.09 9.03
CA ILE A 18 -12.89 4.06 10.51
C ILE A 18 -12.56 5.45 11.08
N GLY A 19 -12.11 6.40 10.27
CA GLY A 19 -11.70 7.72 10.76
C GLY A 19 -12.88 8.61 11.15
N ASP A 20 -13.20 8.65 12.45
CA ASP A 20 -14.00 9.74 13.04
C ASP A 20 -13.37 11.10 12.68
N GLU A 21 -14.21 12.11 12.46
CA GLU A 21 -13.77 13.43 11.98
C GLU A 21 -12.79 14.09 12.97
N SER A 22 -12.98 13.83 14.28
CA SER A 22 -12.06 14.23 15.34
C SER A 22 -10.72 13.51 15.30
N PHE A 23 -10.65 12.26 14.82
CA PHE A 23 -9.38 11.55 14.69
C PHE A 23 -8.60 12.06 13.48
N ARG A 24 -9.27 12.17 12.32
CA ARG A 24 -8.65 12.66 11.09
C ARG A 24 -8.10 14.06 11.26
N SER A 25 -8.80 14.96 11.97
CA SER A 25 -8.27 16.31 12.26
C SER A 25 -7.10 16.33 13.25
N LEU A 26 -6.92 15.28 14.06
CA LEU A 26 -5.82 15.19 15.02
C LEU A 26 -4.53 14.65 14.40
N ILE A 27 -4.65 13.73 13.45
CA ILE A 27 -3.51 13.11 12.74
C ILE A 27 -3.22 13.76 11.38
N SER A 28 -4.02 14.76 10.99
CA SER A 28 -3.77 15.63 9.84
C SER A 28 -3.43 17.03 10.32
N GLY A 29 -2.58 17.73 9.56
CA GLY A 29 -2.02 19.01 9.95
C GLY A 29 -0.54 19.05 9.57
N GLU A 30 -0.07 20.24 9.23
CA GLU A 30 1.35 20.48 8.99
C GLU A 30 2.04 20.61 10.36
N ASP A 31 3.09 19.82 10.60
CA ASP A 31 4.01 20.09 11.69
C ASP A 31 4.76 21.40 11.37
N GLU A 32 5.20 22.16 12.37
CA GLU A 32 5.90 23.45 12.17
C GLU A 32 7.15 23.33 11.27
N ASP A 33 7.65 22.10 11.08
CA ASP A 33 8.82 21.73 10.27
C ASP A 33 8.47 21.28 8.83
N GLY A 34 7.19 21.27 8.43
CA GLY A 34 6.77 20.90 7.07
C GLY A 34 6.82 19.41 6.74
N GLU A 35 6.98 18.56 7.75
CA GLU A 35 6.99 17.10 7.60
C GLU A 35 5.59 16.55 7.27
N PRO A 36 5.48 15.45 6.48
CA PRO A 36 4.19 14.89 6.11
C PRO A 36 3.41 14.44 7.35
N SER A 37 2.15 14.87 7.47
CA SER A 37 1.29 14.42 8.55
C SER A 37 1.22 12.88 8.60
N PRO A 38 1.07 12.28 9.79
CA PRO A 38 0.99 10.83 9.88
C PRO A 38 -0.20 10.23 9.10
N TYR A 39 -1.26 11.01 8.90
CA TYR A 39 -2.34 10.69 7.97
C TYR A 39 -1.86 10.59 6.51
N MET A 40 -1.08 11.57 6.06
CA MET A 40 -0.53 11.61 4.71
C MET A 40 0.52 10.53 4.47
N GLU A 41 1.35 10.20 5.46
CA GLU A 41 2.37 9.14 5.35
C GLU A 41 1.72 7.77 5.10
N VAL A 42 0.64 7.46 5.84
CA VAL A 42 -0.09 6.20 5.65
C VAL A 42 -0.83 6.19 4.33
N ASN A 43 -1.50 7.28 3.95
CA ASN A 43 -2.12 7.38 2.64
C ASN A 43 -1.11 7.24 1.49
N ALA A 44 0.07 7.85 1.60
CA ALA A 44 1.12 7.74 0.60
C ALA A 44 1.63 6.30 0.46
N ALA A 45 1.86 5.60 1.58
CA ALA A 45 2.24 4.19 1.58
C ALA A 45 1.18 3.31 0.89
N PHE A 46 -0.10 3.57 1.14
CA PHE A 46 -1.21 2.87 0.48
C PHE A 46 -1.31 3.16 -1.01
N VAL A 47 -1.22 4.42 -1.41
CA VAL A 47 -1.26 4.80 -2.83
C VAL A 47 -0.08 4.17 -3.57
N HIS A 48 1.13 4.27 -3.01
CA HIS A 48 2.32 3.63 -3.57
C HIS A 48 2.15 2.11 -3.69
N PHE A 49 1.59 1.47 -2.67
CA PHE A 49 1.27 0.05 -2.70
C PHE A 49 0.29 -0.32 -3.83
N ILE A 50 -0.82 0.41 -3.97
CA ILE A 50 -1.84 0.16 -5.01
C ILE A 50 -1.24 0.33 -6.40
N LEU A 51 -0.44 1.38 -6.62
CA LEU A 51 0.22 1.64 -7.90
C LEU A 51 1.19 0.51 -8.28
N MET A 52 2.03 0.05 -7.34
CA MET A 52 2.96 -1.05 -7.59
C MET A 52 2.23 -2.37 -7.87
N GLN A 53 1.14 -2.63 -7.16
CA GLN A 53 0.30 -3.80 -7.38
C GLN A 53 -0.35 -3.78 -8.77
N LEU A 54 -0.86 -2.62 -9.21
CA LEU A 54 -1.43 -2.43 -10.54
C LEU A 54 -0.37 -2.63 -11.63
N ALA A 55 0.81 -2.01 -11.47
CA ALA A 55 1.92 -2.16 -12.40
C ALA A 55 2.35 -3.63 -12.54
N SER A 56 2.46 -4.35 -11.42
CA SER A 56 2.80 -5.77 -11.42
C SER A 56 1.76 -6.62 -12.17
N VAL A 57 0.47 -6.38 -11.96
CA VAL A 57 -0.60 -7.09 -12.67
C VAL A 57 -0.56 -6.80 -14.17
N ILE A 58 -0.33 -5.55 -14.57
CA ILE A 58 -0.16 -5.17 -15.98
C ILE A 58 1.02 -5.92 -16.60
N CYS A 59 2.18 -5.94 -15.94
CA CYS A 59 3.35 -6.71 -16.39
C CYS A 59 3.06 -8.21 -16.50
N ALA A 60 2.33 -8.79 -15.55
CA ALA A 60 1.94 -10.21 -15.58
C ALA A 60 0.96 -10.51 -16.72
N LEU A 61 0.01 -9.61 -17.01
CA LEU A 61 -0.90 -9.73 -18.14
C LEU A 61 -0.15 -9.67 -19.47
N PHE A 62 0.81 -8.76 -19.61
CA PHE A 62 1.69 -8.72 -20.78
C PHE A 62 2.51 -10.01 -20.92
N SER A 63 3.15 -10.47 -19.84
CA SER A 63 3.88 -11.75 -19.85
C SER A 63 2.98 -12.91 -20.28
N SER A 64 1.74 -12.98 -19.78
CA SER A 64 0.77 -14.01 -20.17
C SER A 64 0.28 -13.85 -21.62
N ALA A 65 0.14 -12.64 -22.14
CA ALA A 65 -0.30 -12.38 -23.50
C ALA A 65 0.78 -12.71 -24.55
N TYR A 66 2.06 -12.53 -24.18
CA TYR A 66 3.21 -12.83 -25.03
C TYR A 66 3.80 -14.23 -24.79
N TYR A 67 3.16 -15.09 -24.00
CA TYR A 67 3.53 -16.50 -23.85
C TYR A 67 3.09 -17.31 -25.09
N PHE A 68 3.62 -16.96 -26.26
CA PHE A 68 3.54 -17.81 -27.44
C PHE A 68 4.73 -18.77 -27.43
N LYS A 69 4.46 -20.07 -27.58
CA LYS A 69 5.50 -21.04 -27.89
C LYS A 69 6.00 -20.75 -29.30
N LEU A 70 7.13 -20.06 -29.44
CA LEU A 70 7.80 -19.96 -30.72
C LEU A 70 8.32 -21.35 -31.10
N ASP A 71 7.80 -21.90 -32.20
CA ASP A 71 8.35 -23.08 -32.84
C ASP A 71 9.71 -22.71 -33.45
N PRO A 72 10.82 -23.34 -33.02
CA PRO A 72 12.17 -23.03 -33.49
C PRO A 72 12.34 -23.12 -35.02
N ASN A 73 11.49 -23.91 -35.70
CA ASN A 73 11.54 -24.12 -37.15
C ASN A 73 10.53 -23.26 -37.94
N GLY A 74 9.80 -22.36 -37.28
CA GLY A 74 8.84 -21.48 -37.93
C GLY A 74 9.51 -20.34 -38.73
N ARG A 75 8.92 -19.96 -39.88
CA ARG A 75 9.42 -18.87 -40.74
C ARG A 75 9.58 -17.53 -40.00
N VAL A 76 8.80 -17.32 -38.95
CA VAL A 76 8.84 -16.13 -38.09
C VAL A 76 10.05 -16.11 -37.17
N ALA A 77 10.48 -17.28 -36.66
CA ALA A 77 11.67 -17.39 -35.81
C ALA A 77 12.95 -17.08 -36.61
N GLY A 78 13.01 -17.51 -37.87
CA GLY A 78 14.12 -17.20 -38.78
C GLY A 78 14.26 -15.70 -39.06
N VAL A 79 13.17 -14.98 -39.34
CA VAL A 79 13.18 -13.53 -39.63
C VAL A 79 13.60 -12.70 -38.42
N ILE A 80 13.21 -13.09 -37.20
CA ILE A 80 13.57 -12.34 -35.98
C ILE A 80 15.03 -12.61 -35.58
N ASN A 81 15.54 -13.83 -35.84
CA ASN A 81 16.93 -14.18 -35.65
C ASN A 81 17.84 -13.40 -36.62
N ASP A 82 17.41 -13.23 -37.88
CA ASP A 82 18.10 -12.43 -38.91
C ASP A 82 18.19 -10.92 -38.55
N LEU A 83 17.20 -10.42 -37.77
CA LEU A 83 17.19 -9.05 -37.26
C LEU A 83 18.17 -8.83 -36.07
N CYS A 84 18.91 -9.87 -35.68
CA CYS A 84 19.96 -9.86 -34.64
C CYS A 84 19.47 -9.37 -33.25
N ILE A 85 18.18 -9.52 -32.95
CA ILE A 85 17.63 -9.21 -31.62
C ILE A 85 17.77 -10.47 -30.75
N PRO A 86 18.56 -10.47 -29.66
CA PRO A 86 18.69 -11.63 -28.78
C PRO A 86 17.44 -11.78 -27.91
N LEU A 87 16.39 -12.37 -28.47
CA LEU A 87 15.09 -12.61 -27.82
C LEU A 87 15.23 -13.34 -26.49
N ASP A 88 16.10 -14.34 -26.39
CA ASP A 88 16.30 -15.12 -25.16
C ASP A 88 16.78 -14.24 -24.00
N LYS A 89 17.66 -13.27 -24.28
CA LYS A 89 18.14 -12.31 -23.28
C LYS A 89 17.05 -11.31 -22.91
N LEU A 90 16.24 -10.87 -23.87
CA LEU A 90 15.14 -9.93 -23.63
C LEU A 90 14.05 -10.56 -22.76
N VAL A 91 13.68 -11.81 -23.03
CA VAL A 91 12.71 -12.57 -22.22
C VAL A 91 13.23 -12.82 -20.81
N LEU A 92 14.52 -13.14 -20.67
CA LEU A 92 15.16 -13.30 -19.35
C LEU A 92 15.11 -11.99 -18.54
N VAL A 93 15.47 -10.86 -19.15
CA VAL A 93 15.44 -9.54 -18.50
C VAL A 93 14.00 -9.14 -18.17
N GLY A 94 13.04 -9.37 -19.07
CA GLY A 94 11.62 -9.09 -18.84
C GLY A 94 11.04 -9.90 -17.69
N ASN A 95 11.36 -11.20 -17.61
CA ASN A 95 10.93 -12.06 -16.50
C ASN A 95 11.58 -11.65 -15.17
N PHE A 96 12.88 -11.33 -15.19
CA PHE A 96 13.57 -10.84 -14.00
C PHE A 96 12.93 -9.55 -13.48
N LEU A 97 12.75 -8.56 -14.35
CA LEU A 97 12.18 -7.26 -14.00
C LEU A 97 10.72 -7.39 -13.53
N GLY A 98 9.91 -8.19 -14.23
CA GLY A 98 8.53 -8.47 -13.82
C GLY A 98 8.44 -9.13 -12.44
N TYR A 99 9.32 -10.10 -12.17
CA TYR A 99 9.39 -10.75 -10.86
C TYR A 99 9.87 -9.80 -9.76
N SER A 100 10.88 -8.96 -10.03
CA SER A 100 11.35 -7.94 -9.08
C SER A 100 10.26 -6.92 -8.74
N VAL A 101 9.52 -6.43 -9.73
CA VAL A 101 8.38 -5.52 -9.52
C VAL A 101 7.29 -6.20 -8.69
N PHE A 102 7.01 -7.48 -8.94
CA PHE A 102 6.04 -8.26 -8.17
C PHE A 102 6.46 -8.42 -6.70
N ILE A 103 7.71 -8.81 -6.43
CA ILE A 103 8.24 -8.93 -5.06
C ILE A 103 8.21 -7.59 -4.34
N TYR A 104 8.60 -6.50 -5.01
CA TYR A 104 8.52 -5.16 -4.44
C TYR A 104 7.08 -4.75 -4.10
N ALA A 105 6.11 -5.09 -4.95
CA ALA A 105 4.70 -4.86 -4.65
C ALA A 105 4.24 -5.62 -3.39
N LEU A 106 4.69 -6.87 -3.20
CA LEU A 106 4.40 -7.64 -1.97
C LEU A 106 5.03 -7.01 -0.72
N LEU A 107 6.28 -6.55 -0.81
CA LEU A 107 6.94 -5.87 0.31
C LEU A 107 6.23 -4.56 0.67
N THR A 108 5.77 -3.81 -0.33
CA THR A 108 5.01 -2.58 -0.12
C THR A 108 3.65 -2.87 0.52
N ALA A 109 3.05 -4.03 0.25
CA ALA A 109 1.83 -4.50 0.94
C ALA A 109 2.06 -4.61 2.46
N ILE A 110 3.18 -5.23 2.84
CA ILE A 110 3.55 -5.42 4.25
C ILE A 110 3.84 -4.06 4.90
N ALA A 111 4.54 -3.17 4.19
CA ALA A 111 4.78 -1.81 4.69
C ALA A 111 3.48 -1.05 4.93
N ALA A 112 2.52 -1.13 4.01
CA ALA A 112 1.20 -0.52 4.16
C ALA A 112 0.44 -1.12 5.35
N THR A 113 0.42 -2.44 5.54
CA THR A 113 -0.26 -3.06 6.69
C THR A 113 0.36 -2.68 8.03
N LEU A 114 1.69 -2.55 8.10
CA LEU A 114 2.37 -2.04 9.30
C LEU A 114 2.05 -0.56 9.56
N ALA A 115 1.95 0.26 8.51
CA ALA A 115 1.54 1.66 8.63
C ALA A 115 0.11 1.78 9.19
N ILE A 116 -0.81 0.92 8.76
CA ILE A 116 -2.16 0.82 9.35
C ILE A 116 -2.08 0.51 10.84
N LEU A 117 -1.30 -0.51 11.23
CA LEU A 117 -1.18 -0.92 12.63
C LEU A 117 -0.63 0.21 13.49
N ARG A 118 0.32 1.00 12.96
CA ARG A 118 0.85 2.19 13.62
C ARG A 118 -0.25 3.23 13.86
N VAL A 119 -1.04 3.56 12.84
CA VAL A 119 -2.16 4.52 12.97
C VAL A 119 -3.24 4.00 13.91
N SER A 120 -3.58 2.72 13.83
CA SER A 120 -4.55 2.07 14.73
C SER A 120 -4.10 2.13 16.19
N SER A 121 -2.80 1.95 16.44
CA SER A 121 -2.22 2.07 17.78
C SER A 121 -2.28 3.50 18.32
N TRP A 122 -2.06 4.52 17.47
CA TRP A 122 -2.28 5.92 17.86
C TRP A 122 -3.75 6.21 18.16
N TYR A 123 -4.67 5.67 17.36
CA TYR A 123 -6.11 5.78 17.61
C TYR A 123 -6.49 5.22 18.99
N ASP A 124 -6.02 4.02 19.32
CA ASP A 124 -6.31 3.36 20.61
C ASP A 124 -5.72 4.12 21.81
N LEU A 125 -4.48 4.62 21.68
CA LEU A 125 -3.83 5.44 22.70
C LEU A 125 -4.61 6.74 22.96
N MET A 126 -4.99 7.45 21.90
CA MET A 126 -5.74 8.70 22.02
C MET A 126 -7.13 8.48 22.63
N HIS A 127 -7.83 7.43 22.22
CA HIS A 127 -9.13 7.07 22.79
C HIS A 127 -9.00 6.78 24.30
N THR A 128 -7.97 6.05 24.69
CA THR A 128 -7.65 5.76 26.09
C THR A 128 -7.34 7.03 26.89
N ASP A 129 -6.56 7.96 26.33
CA ASP A 129 -6.18 9.20 26.99
C ASP A 129 -7.34 10.18 27.15
N ARG A 130 -8.26 10.24 26.17
CA ARG A 130 -9.51 11.02 26.30
C ARG A 130 -10.37 10.51 27.45
N ILE A 131 -10.57 9.19 27.54
CA ILE A 131 -11.31 8.57 28.65
C ILE A 131 -10.67 8.85 30.01
N LYS A 132 -9.33 8.80 30.09
CA LYS A 132 -8.61 9.13 31.33
C LYS A 132 -8.81 10.59 31.73
N LYS A 133 -8.68 11.54 30.80
CA LYS A 133 -8.88 12.98 31.05
C LYS A 133 -10.31 13.28 31.50
N GLU A 134 -11.31 12.64 30.91
CA GLU A 134 -12.72 12.79 31.33
C GLU A 134 -12.97 12.28 32.74
N LYS A 135 -12.44 11.09 33.09
CA LYS A 135 -12.51 10.57 34.46
C LYS A 135 -11.83 11.48 35.48
N GLN A 136 -10.67 12.03 35.15
CA GLN A 136 -9.97 12.99 36.01
C GLN A 136 -10.80 14.27 36.21
N ARG A 137 -11.37 14.82 35.13
CA ARG A 137 -12.22 16.02 35.21
C ARG A 137 -13.47 15.77 36.06
N SER A 138 -14.13 14.62 35.89
CA SER A 138 -15.30 14.23 36.69
C SER A 138 -14.95 14.08 38.18
N ASN A 139 -13.83 13.44 38.50
CA ASN A 139 -13.36 13.29 39.89
C ASN A 139 -12.97 14.63 40.53
N GLN A 140 -12.39 15.56 39.75
CA GLN A 140 -12.06 16.91 40.21
C GLN A 140 -13.33 17.70 40.56
N VAL A 141 -14.31 17.72 39.65
CA VAL A 141 -15.60 18.42 39.85
C VAL A 141 -16.36 17.84 41.05
N SER A 142 -16.34 16.52 41.24
CA SER A 142 -16.97 15.89 42.42
C SER A 142 -16.28 16.29 43.74
N LYS A 143 -14.96 16.43 43.74
CA LYS A 143 -14.21 16.91 44.93
C LYS A 143 -14.52 18.37 45.24
N ASP A 144 -14.61 19.22 44.21
CA ASP A 144 -14.90 20.64 44.39
C ASP A 144 -16.35 20.89 44.83
N ALA A 145 -17.31 20.06 44.40
CA ALA A 145 -18.70 20.12 44.85
C ALA A 145 -18.93 19.57 46.28
N SER A 146 -17.95 18.87 46.85
CA SER A 146 -18.02 18.28 48.20
C SER A 146 -17.33 19.14 49.27
N ARG A 147 -16.78 20.30 48.88
CA ARG A 147 -16.17 21.30 49.77
C ARG A 147 -17.09 22.51 49.91
#